data_AF-A0AAD9VWZ3-F1
#
_entry.id   AF-A0AAD9VWZ3-F1
#
_cell.length_a   1.000
_cell.length_b   1.000
_cell.length_c   1.000
_cell.angle_alpha   90.00
_cell.angle_beta   90.00
_cell.angle_gamma   90.00
#
_symmetry.space_group_name_H-M   'P 1'
#
loop_
_entity.id
_entity.type
_entity.pdbx_description
1 polymer ?
#
loop_
_entity_poly.entity_id
_entity_poly.type
_entity_poly.pdbx_seq_one_letter_code
_entity_poly.pdbx_strand_id
1 'polypeptide(L)'
;MVSQRIKYAMAHLSRKQHTRLLARPNWRRLRRTDANIVTDPSTIPRAALRSKASKRIKIMARPKHVTKRYDLLREHPAPYHRVHPKTLAAKSTSRIRNLAVPKKRIFEQHFFQYRKPPPRDHDWDKHREIIAQLAVPKVVHRPIPFVTKKKWRPVNMRRLENLSQPVSREIPMDRDPFSVAPSALKYTMTDRMMQLVNPTGEIEVIPPRIPGAVSRAALKATASPRTVDLARPVVRPAGMETDLREDAFTVSPAALKARCSRRLKKLARPKNYKPRRH
;
A
#
# COMPACT_ATOMS: atom_id res chain seq x y z
N MET A 1 -17.25 -44.78 0.31
CA MET A 1 -18.58 -44.21 0.01
C MET A 1 -18.46 -43.06 -0.98
N VAL A 2 -19.13 -43.13 -2.13
CA VAL A 2 -19.05 -42.11 -3.19
C VAL A 2 -19.81 -40.85 -2.74
N SER A 3 -19.16 -39.67 -2.81
CA SER A 3 -19.75 -38.41 -2.36
C SER A 3 -21.06 -38.10 -3.09
N GLN A 4 -22.03 -37.47 -2.40
CA GLN A 4 -23.34 -37.13 -2.98
C GLN A 4 -23.21 -36.31 -4.28
N ARG A 5 -22.17 -35.48 -4.40
CA ARG A 5 -21.87 -34.73 -5.64
C ARG A 5 -21.51 -35.63 -6.81
N ILE A 6 -20.77 -36.72 -6.58
CA ILE A 6 -20.40 -37.67 -7.63
C ILE A 6 -21.62 -38.50 -8.05
N LYS A 7 -22.46 -38.91 -7.09
CA LYS A 7 -23.73 -39.61 -7.40
C LYS A 7 -24.66 -38.74 -8.24
N TYR A 8 -24.83 -37.47 -7.87
CA TYR A 8 -25.62 -36.50 -8.63
C TYR A 8 -25.02 -36.25 -10.03
N ALA A 9 -23.70 -36.15 -10.14
CA ALA A 9 -23.03 -35.95 -11.42
C ALA A 9 -23.19 -37.14 -12.37
N MET A 10 -23.12 -38.37 -11.87
CA MET A 10 -23.34 -39.58 -12.68
C MET A 10 -24.79 -39.72 -13.15
N ALA A 11 -25.77 -39.27 -12.35
CA ALA A 11 -27.19 -39.37 -12.68
C ALA A 11 -27.67 -38.29 -13.67
N HIS A 12 -27.02 -37.12 -13.71
CA HIS A 12 -27.56 -35.95 -14.42
C HIS A 12 -26.59 -35.27 -15.40
N LEU A 13 -25.32 -35.68 -15.46
CA LEU A 13 -24.36 -35.14 -16.42
C LEU A 13 -23.76 -36.25 -17.27
N SER A 14 -23.63 -35.99 -18.57
CA SER A 14 -22.88 -36.89 -19.44
C SER A 14 -21.40 -36.92 -19.02
N ARG A 15 -20.71 -38.04 -19.28
CA ARG A 15 -19.29 -38.22 -18.91
C ARG A 15 -18.41 -37.04 -19.37
N LYS A 16 -18.65 -36.49 -20.56
CA LYS A 16 -17.94 -35.32 -21.12
C LYS A 16 -18.23 -34.02 -20.34
N GLN A 17 -19.44 -33.84 -19.83
CA GLN A 17 -19.79 -32.65 -19.05
C GLN A 17 -19.23 -32.73 -17.62
N HIS A 18 -19.25 -33.92 -17.02
CA HIS A 18 -18.64 -34.15 -15.71
C HIS A 18 -17.12 -33.91 -15.74
N THR A 19 -16.40 -34.43 -16.75
CA THR A 19 -14.97 -34.16 -16.91
C THR A 19 -14.69 -32.68 -17.15
N ARG A 20 -15.51 -31.98 -17.94
CA ARG A 20 -15.38 -30.52 -18.14
C ARG A 20 -15.61 -29.72 -16.87
N LEU A 21 -16.51 -30.14 -15.98
CA LEU A 21 -16.73 -29.49 -14.67
C LEU A 21 -15.57 -29.75 -13.71
N LEU A 22 -15.02 -30.97 -13.68
CA LEU A 22 -13.83 -31.29 -12.88
C LEU A 22 -12.59 -30.55 -13.41
N ALA A 23 -12.51 -30.32 -14.73
CA ALA A 23 -11.44 -29.56 -15.36
C ALA A 23 -11.55 -28.05 -15.18
N ARG A 24 -12.67 -27.52 -14.63
CA ARG A 24 -12.76 -26.08 -14.33
C ARG A 24 -11.78 -25.75 -13.22
N PRO A 25 -10.86 -24.78 -13.42
CA PRO A 25 -9.96 -24.38 -12.36
C PRO A 25 -10.80 -23.82 -11.21
N ASN A 26 -10.49 -24.24 -10.00
CA ASN A 26 -11.22 -23.77 -8.83
C ASN A 26 -10.91 -22.29 -8.64
N TRP A 27 -11.82 -21.40 -9.07
CA TRP A 27 -11.65 -19.95 -9.09
C TRP A 27 -11.30 -19.37 -7.71
N ARG A 28 -11.67 -20.06 -6.63
CA ARG A 28 -11.26 -19.72 -5.25
C ARG A 28 -9.77 -19.97 -4.97
N ARG A 29 -9.10 -20.87 -5.69
CA ARG A 29 -7.65 -21.12 -5.60
C ARG A 29 -6.81 -20.22 -6.53
N LEU A 30 -7.40 -19.74 -7.61
CA LEU A 30 -6.72 -18.83 -8.56
C LEU A 30 -6.70 -17.37 -8.10
N ARG A 31 -7.71 -16.93 -7.34
CA ARG A 31 -7.64 -15.61 -6.67
C ARG A 31 -6.73 -15.70 -5.45
N ARG A 32 -5.42 -15.57 -5.65
CA ARG A 32 -4.55 -15.10 -4.58
C ARG A 32 -5.02 -13.69 -4.25
N THR A 33 -5.54 -13.51 -3.04
CA THR A 33 -5.67 -12.17 -2.48
C THR A 33 -4.26 -11.65 -2.27
N ASP A 34 -3.83 -10.71 -3.12
CA ASP A 34 -2.55 -10.05 -2.94
C ASP A 34 -2.61 -9.30 -1.61
N ALA A 35 -1.90 -9.80 -0.61
CA ALA A 35 -1.89 -9.23 0.74
C ALA A 35 -1.40 -7.76 0.78
N ASN A 36 -0.81 -7.29 -0.31
CA ASN A 36 -0.27 -5.95 -0.49
C ASN A 36 -1.28 -4.98 -1.15
N ILE A 37 -2.41 -5.47 -1.68
CA ILE A 37 -3.46 -4.61 -2.24
C ILE A 37 -4.44 -4.28 -1.11
N VAL A 38 -4.12 -3.23 -0.36
CA VAL A 38 -5.03 -2.65 0.62
C VAL A 38 -6.09 -1.87 -0.17
N THR A 39 -7.36 -2.26 -0.07
CA THR A 39 -8.46 -1.63 -0.82
C THR A 39 -8.64 -0.15 -0.50
N ASP A 40 -8.22 0.29 0.69
CA ASP A 40 -8.13 1.69 1.10
C ASP A 40 -6.93 1.90 2.07
N PRO A 41 -6.02 2.86 1.83
CA PRO A 41 -4.81 3.05 2.65
C PRO A 41 -5.10 3.43 4.11
N SER A 42 -6.30 3.92 4.41
CA SER A 42 -6.74 4.33 5.75
C SER A 42 -7.58 3.28 6.48
N THR A 43 -7.95 2.18 5.85
CA THR A 43 -8.86 1.18 6.45
C THR A 43 -8.06 0.18 7.28
N ILE A 44 -8.06 0.37 8.60
CA ILE A 44 -7.42 -0.54 9.55
C ILE A 44 -8.28 -1.81 9.69
N PRO A 45 -7.73 -3.02 9.48
CA PRO A 45 -8.50 -4.25 9.62
C PRO A 45 -8.96 -4.48 11.06
N ARG A 46 -10.19 -5.00 11.25
CA ARG A 46 -10.76 -5.28 12.58
C ARG A 46 -9.88 -6.16 13.47
N ALA A 47 -9.09 -7.05 12.86
CA ALA A 47 -8.12 -7.89 13.59
C ALA A 47 -7.00 -7.06 14.24
N ALA A 48 -6.50 -6.02 13.56
CA ALA A 48 -5.50 -5.12 14.11
C ALA A 48 -6.06 -4.28 15.26
N LEU A 49 -7.30 -3.77 15.12
CA LEU A 49 -8.00 -3.03 16.18
C LEU A 49 -8.23 -3.86 17.45
N ARG A 50 -8.42 -5.18 17.31
CA ARG A 50 -8.62 -6.11 18.43
C ARG A 50 -7.32 -6.71 18.98
N SER A 51 -6.20 -6.48 18.31
CA SER A 51 -4.92 -7.07 18.72
C SER A 51 -4.37 -6.36 19.96
N LYS A 52 -3.93 -7.15 20.95
CA LYS A 52 -3.22 -6.63 22.14
C LYS A 52 -1.72 -6.74 21.89
N ALA A 53 -0.97 -5.66 22.14
CA ALA A 53 0.49 -5.69 22.05
C ALA A 53 1.08 -6.78 22.96
N SER A 54 2.03 -7.55 22.41
CA SER A 54 2.71 -8.61 23.17
C SER A 54 3.51 -8.04 24.34
N LYS A 55 3.76 -8.84 25.38
CA LYS A 55 4.58 -8.44 26.54
C LYS A 55 5.94 -7.88 26.11
N ARG A 56 6.56 -8.47 25.08
CA ARG A 56 7.84 -8.01 24.52
C ARG A 56 7.74 -6.63 23.89
N ILE A 57 6.71 -6.37 23.09
CA ILE A 57 6.48 -5.04 22.47
C ILE A 57 6.27 -4.00 23.57
N LYS A 58 5.50 -4.33 24.61
CA LYS A 58 5.31 -3.44 25.78
C LYS A 58 6.63 -3.16 26.51
N ILE A 59 7.52 -4.15 26.63
CA ILE A 59 8.86 -3.95 27.24
C ILE A 59 9.73 -3.07 26.35
N MET A 60 9.70 -3.27 25.03
CA MET A 60 10.47 -2.46 24.08
C MET A 60 9.97 -1.02 23.98
N ALA A 61 8.66 -0.80 24.14
CA ALA A 61 8.05 0.52 24.12
C ALA A 61 8.29 1.32 25.41
N ARG A 62 8.77 0.67 26.49
CA ARG A 62 9.18 1.42 27.68
C ARG A 62 10.41 2.26 27.32
N PRO A 63 10.41 3.57 27.63
CA PRO A 63 11.60 4.38 27.45
C PRO A 63 12.73 3.75 28.26
N LYS A 64 13.89 3.57 27.63
CA LYS A 64 15.07 3.03 28.32
C LYS A 64 15.45 4.02 29.41
N HIS A 65 15.57 3.54 30.65
CA HIS A 65 16.06 4.35 31.75
C HIS A 65 17.52 4.73 31.43
N VAL A 66 17.75 5.99 31.08
CA VAL A 66 19.09 6.51 30.81
C VAL A 66 19.80 6.60 32.16
N THR A 67 20.76 5.71 32.37
CA THR A 67 21.66 5.84 33.52
C THR A 67 22.55 7.06 33.27
N LYS A 68 22.80 7.88 34.31
CA LYS A 68 23.61 9.12 34.24
C LYS A 68 25.00 8.96 33.61
N ARG A 69 25.48 7.72 33.39
CA ARG A 69 26.75 7.40 32.77
C ARG A 69 26.77 7.50 31.24
N TYR A 70 25.62 7.64 30.58
CA TYR A 70 25.51 7.70 29.11
C TYR A 70 24.84 8.99 28.60
N ASP A 71 24.84 10.06 29.38
CA ASP A 71 24.51 11.41 28.90
C ASP A 71 25.72 12.01 28.18
N LEU A 72 26.07 11.47 27.00
CA LEU A 72 27.05 12.10 26.09
C LEU A 72 26.60 13.51 25.61
N LEU A 73 25.36 13.89 25.93
CA LEU A 73 24.80 15.23 25.73
C LEU A 73 25.13 16.22 26.87
N ARG A 74 25.91 15.82 27.88
CA ARG A 74 26.42 16.73 28.90
C ARG A 74 27.83 17.26 28.59
N GLU A 75 28.61 16.51 27.80
CA GLU A 75 29.94 16.94 27.34
C GLU A 75 29.88 17.86 26.12
N HIS A 76 28.80 17.79 25.35
CA HIS A 76 28.47 18.83 24.40
C HIS A 76 27.43 19.74 25.05
N PRO A 77 27.78 20.98 25.49
CA PRO A 77 26.75 21.94 25.82
C PRO A 77 25.81 22.00 24.62
N ALA A 78 24.50 21.87 24.88
CA ALA A 78 23.50 22.15 23.84
C ALA A 78 23.95 23.43 23.11
N PRO A 79 23.91 23.49 21.77
CA PRO A 79 24.50 24.60 21.00
C PRO A 79 23.86 25.98 21.27
N TYR A 80 22.99 26.07 22.28
CA TYR A 80 22.30 27.25 22.73
C TYR A 80 22.55 27.44 24.24
N HIS A 81 22.97 28.65 24.60
CA HIS A 81 23.17 29.05 25.99
C HIS A 81 21.87 28.91 26.78
N ARG A 82 21.94 28.35 28.00
CA ARG A 82 20.80 28.31 28.93
C ARG A 82 20.37 29.75 29.24
N VAL A 83 19.22 30.15 28.71
CA VAL A 83 18.65 31.48 28.93
C VAL A 83 18.35 31.64 30.42
N HIS A 84 18.89 32.70 31.04
CA HIS A 84 18.69 32.98 32.45
C HIS A 84 17.19 33.21 32.74
N PRO A 85 16.62 32.73 33.86
CA PRO A 85 15.18 32.81 34.13
C PRO A 85 14.63 34.24 34.14
N LYS A 86 15.45 35.23 34.54
CA LYS A 86 15.06 36.66 34.42
C LYS A 86 14.85 37.10 32.96
N THR A 87 15.60 36.52 32.02
CA THR A 87 15.46 36.81 30.59
C THR A 87 14.22 36.14 30.01
N LEU A 88 13.82 34.97 30.53
CA LEU A 88 12.52 34.34 30.20
C LEU A 88 11.33 35.14 30.74
N ALA A 89 11.49 35.80 31.89
CA ALA A 89 10.46 36.64 32.51
C ALA A 89 10.46 38.11 32.04
N ALA A 90 11.38 38.49 31.13
CA ALA A 90 11.51 39.87 30.67
C ALA A 90 10.31 40.26 29.77
N LYS A 91 9.65 41.38 30.10
CA LYS A 91 8.57 41.93 29.29
C LYS A 91 9.16 42.66 28.08
N SER A 92 8.56 42.48 26.91
CA SER A 92 8.97 43.18 25.68
C SER A 92 8.81 44.70 25.82
N THR A 93 9.81 45.45 25.37
CA THR A 93 9.74 46.92 25.32
C THR A 93 8.74 47.38 24.25
N SER A 94 8.21 48.59 24.40
CA SER A 94 7.29 49.20 23.44
C SER A 94 7.86 49.20 22.01
N ARG A 95 9.16 49.43 21.86
CA ARG A 95 9.87 49.35 20.58
C ARG A 95 9.80 47.97 19.92
N ILE A 96 10.04 46.89 20.67
CA ILE A 96 9.96 45.52 20.13
C ILE A 96 8.53 45.20 19.69
N ARG A 97 7.53 45.65 20.46
CA ARG A 97 6.11 45.50 20.08
C ARG A 97 5.80 46.26 18.79
N ASN A 98 6.28 47.49 18.65
CA ASN A 98 6.08 48.30 17.45
C ASN A 98 6.77 47.71 16.21
N LEU A 99 7.92 47.06 16.37
CA LEU A 99 8.63 46.35 15.29
C LEU A 99 7.99 45.01 14.93
N ALA A 100 7.29 44.37 15.87
CA ALA A 100 6.58 43.11 15.64
C ALA A 100 5.29 43.29 14.84
N VAL A 101 4.72 44.51 14.82
CA VAL A 101 3.63 44.84 13.90
C VAL A 101 4.19 44.81 12.47
N PRO A 102 3.57 44.07 11.53
CA PRO A 102 4.07 43.99 10.17
C PRO A 102 4.13 45.39 9.56
N LYS A 103 5.34 45.84 9.20
CA LYS A 103 5.51 47.07 8.42
C LYS A 103 4.74 46.89 7.11
N LYS A 104 3.84 47.84 6.79
CA LYS A 104 3.19 47.88 5.48
C LYS A 104 4.29 47.94 4.43
N ARG A 105 4.51 46.84 3.71
CA ARG A 105 5.47 46.80 2.61
C ARG A 105 4.92 47.71 1.51
N ILE A 106 5.66 48.76 1.16
CA ILE A 106 5.51 49.41 -0.14
C ILE A 106 5.99 48.34 -1.12
N PHE A 107 5.05 47.59 -1.69
CA PHE A 107 5.34 46.45 -2.54
C PHE A 107 5.61 46.99 -3.94
N GLU A 108 6.89 47.11 -4.29
CA GLU A 108 7.35 47.50 -5.61
C GLU A 108 6.83 46.53 -6.69
N GLN A 109 5.79 46.98 -7.38
CA GLN A 109 5.53 47.02 -8.84
C GLN A 109 5.92 45.85 -9.77
N HIS A 110 6.76 44.88 -9.41
CA HIS A 110 7.24 43.84 -10.34
C HIS A 110 6.55 42.47 -10.23
N PHE A 111 5.63 42.28 -9.29
CA PHE A 111 4.94 41.00 -9.08
C PHE A 111 3.55 40.90 -9.72
N PHE A 112 3.08 41.94 -10.41
CA PHE A 112 1.71 42.06 -10.90
C PHE A 112 1.47 41.52 -12.31
N GLN A 113 2.51 41.11 -13.06
CA GLN A 113 2.33 40.70 -14.46
C GLN A 113 1.73 39.29 -14.62
N TYR A 114 1.76 38.44 -13.58
CA TYR A 114 1.33 37.02 -13.70
C TYR A 114 0.34 36.53 -12.64
N ARG A 115 -0.27 37.44 -11.86
CA ARG A 115 -1.40 37.05 -11.00
C ARG A 115 -2.69 37.42 -11.70
N LYS A 116 -3.62 36.45 -11.79
CA LYS A 116 -5.01 36.71 -12.17
C LYS A 116 -5.50 37.95 -11.40
N PRO A 117 -6.19 38.90 -12.07
CA PRO A 117 -6.66 40.11 -11.41
C PRO A 117 -7.43 39.72 -10.14
N PRO A 118 -7.33 40.53 -9.07
CA PRO A 118 -8.12 40.29 -7.87
C PRO A 118 -9.59 40.14 -8.27
N PRO A 119 -10.33 39.18 -7.65
CA PRO A 119 -11.74 38.98 -7.96
C PRO A 119 -12.48 40.30 -7.85
N ARG A 120 -13.37 40.61 -8.81
CA ARG A 120 -14.18 41.83 -8.74
C ARG A 120 -15.09 41.73 -7.51
N ASP A 121 -15.59 42.84 -7.00
CA ASP A 121 -16.44 42.82 -5.78
C ASP A 121 -17.63 41.86 -5.91
N HIS A 122 -18.21 41.72 -7.11
CA HIS A 122 -19.27 40.75 -7.38
C HIS A 122 -18.83 39.28 -7.28
N ASP A 123 -17.55 38.97 -7.50
CA ASP A 123 -17.00 37.62 -7.30
C ASP A 123 -16.86 37.28 -5.82
N TRP A 124 -16.70 38.29 -4.95
CA TRP A 124 -16.71 38.12 -3.49
C TRP A 124 -18.10 37.83 -2.96
N ASP A 125 -19.14 38.42 -3.53
CA ASP A 125 -20.52 38.12 -3.17
C ASP A 125 -20.89 36.68 -3.55
N LYS A 126 -20.53 36.25 -4.77
CA LYS A 126 -20.66 34.84 -5.18
C LYS A 126 -19.88 33.90 -4.27
N HIS A 127 -18.68 34.28 -3.87
CA HIS A 127 -17.87 33.48 -2.96
C HIS A 127 -18.52 33.35 -1.58
N ARG A 128 -19.10 34.43 -1.06
CA ARG A 128 -19.85 34.43 0.21
C ARG A 128 -21.11 33.57 0.11
N GLU A 129 -21.83 33.61 -1.00
CA GLU A 129 -22.99 32.75 -1.26
C GLU A 129 -22.59 31.26 -1.29
N ILE A 130 -21.47 30.92 -1.95
CA ILE A 130 -20.95 29.55 -2.01
C ILE A 130 -20.55 29.07 -0.60
N ILE A 131 -19.85 29.91 0.18
CA ILE A 131 -19.50 29.58 1.57
C ILE A 131 -20.77 29.36 2.40
N ALA A 132 -21.79 30.22 2.25
CA ALA A 132 -23.05 30.08 2.96
C ALA A 132 -23.76 28.76 2.61
N GLN A 133 -23.79 28.36 1.34
CA GLN A 133 -24.34 27.08 0.90
C GLN A 133 -23.57 25.88 1.45
N LEU A 134 -22.24 25.94 1.48
CA LEU A 134 -21.38 24.88 2.01
C LEU A 134 -21.44 24.77 3.55
N ALA A 135 -21.71 25.89 4.22
CA ALA A 135 -21.87 25.96 5.67
C ALA A 135 -23.20 25.36 6.15
N VAL A 136 -24.19 25.18 5.25
CA VAL A 136 -25.43 24.47 5.59
C VAL A 136 -25.09 23.01 5.92
N PRO A 137 -25.51 22.49 7.09
CA PRO A 137 -25.28 21.10 7.44
C PRO A 137 -25.93 20.18 6.39
N LYS A 138 -25.18 19.19 5.91
CA LYS A 138 -25.69 18.22 4.94
C LYS A 138 -26.96 17.57 5.47
N VAL A 139 -28.06 17.68 4.73
CA VAL A 139 -29.33 17.06 5.08
C VAL A 139 -29.10 15.55 5.19
N VAL A 140 -29.19 15.01 6.40
CA VAL A 140 -29.07 13.57 6.62
C VAL A 140 -30.30 12.92 5.99
N HIS A 141 -30.12 12.17 4.91
CA HIS A 141 -31.20 11.36 4.35
C HIS A 141 -31.66 10.38 5.44
N ARG A 142 -32.92 10.56 5.89
CA ARG A 142 -33.52 9.59 6.79
C ARG A 142 -33.61 8.26 6.04
N PRO A 143 -33.19 7.14 6.65
CA PRO A 143 -33.35 5.85 6.02
C PRO A 143 -34.84 5.67 5.66
N ILE A 144 -35.10 5.18 4.45
CA ILE A 144 -36.46 4.82 4.05
C ILE A 144 -37.00 3.91 5.16
N PRO A 145 -38.14 4.24 5.80
CA PRO A 145 -38.67 3.45 6.89
C PRO A 145 -38.81 2.00 6.42
N PHE A 146 -38.54 1.06 7.31
CA PHE A 146 -38.57 -0.36 7.01
C PHE A 146 -39.97 -0.72 6.50
N VAL A 147 -40.12 -0.80 5.17
CA VAL A 147 -41.41 -1.15 4.56
C VAL A 147 -41.73 -2.55 5.06
N THR A 148 -42.92 -2.75 5.61
CA THR A 148 -43.37 -4.08 6.02
C THR A 148 -43.17 -5.05 4.87
N LYS A 149 -42.60 -6.24 5.17
CA LYS A 149 -42.34 -7.26 4.14
C LYS A 149 -43.60 -7.43 3.31
N LYS A 150 -43.50 -7.33 1.98
CA LYS A 150 -44.63 -7.53 1.07
C LYS A 150 -45.33 -8.85 1.46
N LYS A 151 -46.64 -8.78 1.71
CA LYS A 151 -47.45 -9.97 2.02
C LYS A 151 -47.21 -11.03 0.93
N TRP A 152 -47.06 -12.29 1.33
CA TRP A 152 -46.87 -13.40 0.41
C TRP A 152 -47.99 -13.38 -0.65
N ARG A 153 -47.60 -13.34 -1.92
CA ARG A 153 -48.57 -13.47 -3.02
C ARG A 153 -48.93 -14.95 -3.15
N PRO A 154 -50.20 -15.29 -3.46
CA PRO A 154 -50.57 -16.67 -3.76
C PRO A 154 -49.74 -17.17 -4.94
N VAL A 155 -49.40 -18.46 -4.90
CA VAL A 155 -48.62 -19.11 -5.95
C VAL A 155 -49.45 -19.12 -7.23
N ASN A 156 -48.89 -18.56 -8.30
CA ASN A 156 -49.55 -18.56 -9.60
C ASN A 156 -49.43 -19.96 -10.23
N MET A 157 -50.52 -20.72 -10.24
CA MET A 157 -50.55 -22.11 -10.72
C MET A 157 -50.06 -22.24 -12.17
N ARG A 158 -50.44 -21.31 -13.05
CA ARG A 158 -49.96 -21.26 -14.46
C ARG A 158 -48.44 -21.11 -14.55
N ARG A 159 -47.84 -20.32 -13.65
CA ARG A 159 -46.39 -20.17 -13.58
C ARG A 159 -45.73 -21.47 -13.10
N LEU A 160 -46.36 -22.17 -12.16
CA LEU A 160 -45.85 -23.44 -11.64
C LEU A 160 -45.87 -24.52 -12.74
N GLU A 161 -46.95 -24.60 -13.51
CA GLU A 161 -47.08 -25.46 -14.69
C GLU A 161 -46.00 -25.14 -15.73
N ASN A 162 -45.82 -23.87 -16.10
CA ASN A 162 -44.77 -23.46 -17.06
C ASN A 162 -43.35 -23.79 -16.56
N LEU A 163 -43.09 -23.65 -15.25
CA LEU A 163 -41.80 -24.00 -14.66
C LEU A 163 -41.61 -25.52 -14.51
N SER A 164 -42.70 -26.29 -14.46
CA SER A 164 -42.68 -27.75 -14.39
C SER A 164 -42.39 -28.39 -15.75
N GLN A 165 -42.66 -27.68 -16.85
CA GLN A 165 -42.30 -28.13 -18.18
C GLN A 165 -40.76 -28.17 -18.33
N PRO A 166 -40.20 -29.21 -18.96
CA PRO A 166 -38.77 -29.26 -19.24
C PRO A 166 -38.39 -28.08 -20.13
N VAL A 167 -37.32 -27.37 -19.77
CA VAL A 167 -36.81 -26.26 -20.58
C VAL A 167 -36.35 -26.83 -21.93
N SER A 168 -37.12 -26.61 -22.99
CA SER A 168 -36.69 -26.87 -24.36
C SER A 168 -35.52 -25.93 -24.68
N ARG A 169 -34.31 -26.47 -24.69
CA ARG A 169 -33.13 -25.74 -25.17
C ARG A 169 -33.06 -25.93 -26.67
N GLU A 170 -33.94 -25.24 -27.39
CA GLU A 170 -33.72 -25.02 -28.82
C GLU A 170 -32.38 -24.30 -28.95
N ILE A 171 -31.45 -24.92 -29.68
CA ILE A 171 -30.18 -24.28 -30.00
C ILE A 171 -30.58 -23.10 -30.89
N PRO A 172 -30.38 -21.85 -30.44
CA PRO A 172 -30.66 -20.72 -31.31
C PRO A 172 -29.81 -20.88 -32.56
N MET A 173 -30.44 -20.78 -33.73
CA MET A 173 -29.74 -20.78 -35.02
C MET A 173 -28.56 -19.79 -34.94
N ASP A 174 -27.42 -20.17 -35.51
CA ASP A 174 -26.24 -19.32 -35.53
C ASP A 174 -26.61 -17.96 -36.12
N ARG A 175 -26.52 -16.91 -35.29
CA ARG A 175 -26.72 -15.54 -35.77
C ARG A 175 -25.53 -15.20 -36.66
N ASP A 176 -25.83 -14.64 -37.83
CA ASP A 176 -24.78 -14.13 -38.72
C ASP A 176 -23.90 -13.12 -37.95
N PRO A 177 -22.57 -13.34 -37.87
CA PRO A 177 -21.66 -12.48 -37.13
C PRO A 177 -21.65 -11.02 -37.62
N PHE A 178 -22.11 -10.76 -38.84
CA PHE A 178 -22.22 -9.42 -39.41
C PHE A 178 -23.64 -8.83 -39.32
N SER A 179 -24.62 -9.62 -38.89
CA SER A 179 -26.00 -9.15 -38.73
C SER A 179 -26.16 -8.38 -37.42
N VAL A 180 -26.40 -7.07 -37.56
CA VAL A 180 -26.64 -6.16 -36.43
C VAL A 180 -28.13 -5.88 -36.31
N ALA A 181 -28.62 -5.68 -35.09
CA ALA A 181 -30.00 -5.27 -34.86
C ALA A 181 -30.33 -3.95 -35.59
N PRO A 182 -31.54 -3.79 -36.16
CA PRO A 182 -31.89 -2.59 -36.93
C PRO A 182 -31.88 -1.31 -36.09
N SER A 183 -32.05 -1.42 -34.77
CA SER A 183 -31.91 -0.30 -33.83
C SER A 183 -30.48 0.22 -33.73
N ALA A 184 -29.47 -0.64 -33.91
CA ALA A 184 -28.07 -0.25 -33.87
C ALA A 184 -27.65 0.49 -35.14
N LEU A 185 -28.24 0.15 -36.30
CA LEU A 185 -28.03 0.89 -37.56
C LEU A 185 -28.55 2.32 -37.46
N LYS A 186 -29.61 2.54 -36.68
CA LYS A 186 -30.23 3.85 -36.45
C LYS A 186 -29.63 4.61 -35.26
N TYR A 187 -28.69 4.01 -34.54
CA TYR A 187 -28.16 4.59 -33.32
C TYR A 187 -27.24 5.78 -33.64
N THR A 188 -27.52 6.92 -33.02
CA THR A 188 -26.65 8.10 -33.02
C THR A 188 -25.94 8.21 -31.68
N MET A 189 -24.66 8.63 -31.69
CA MET A 189 -23.91 8.83 -30.47
C MET A 189 -24.56 9.90 -29.60
N THR A 190 -24.67 9.64 -28.30
CA THR A 190 -25.14 10.64 -27.35
C THR A 190 -24.12 11.77 -27.16
N ASP A 191 -24.59 12.97 -26.83
CA ASP A 191 -23.72 14.13 -26.59
C ASP A 191 -22.64 13.85 -25.53
N ARG A 192 -23.00 13.08 -24.49
CA ARG A 192 -22.05 12.63 -23.47
C ARG A 192 -20.97 11.70 -24.05
N MET A 193 -21.32 10.81 -24.97
CA MET A 193 -20.33 9.96 -25.63
C MET A 193 -19.42 10.78 -26.53
N MET A 194 -19.93 11.79 -27.23
CA MET A 194 -19.12 12.73 -28.01
C MET A 194 -18.11 13.49 -27.13
N GLN A 195 -18.51 13.89 -25.92
CA GLN A 195 -17.61 14.51 -24.96
C GLN A 195 -16.51 13.57 -24.45
N LEU A 196 -16.80 12.28 -24.31
CA LEU A 196 -15.84 11.26 -23.86
C LEU A 196 -14.86 10.83 -24.96
N VAL A 197 -15.19 11.02 -26.24
CA VAL A 197 -14.29 10.71 -27.37
C VAL A 197 -13.03 11.59 -27.32
N ASN A 198 -13.17 12.83 -26.87
CA ASN A 198 -12.04 13.73 -26.69
C ASN A 198 -11.41 13.50 -25.31
N PRO A 199 -10.23 12.88 -25.21
CA PRO A 199 -9.56 12.74 -23.92
C PRO A 199 -9.34 14.13 -23.32
N THR A 200 -9.64 14.29 -22.04
CA THR A 200 -9.55 15.57 -21.31
C THR A 200 -8.12 16.07 -21.06
N GLY A 201 -7.12 15.54 -21.77
CA GLY A 201 -5.72 15.94 -21.67
C GLY A 201 -4.85 15.36 -22.78
N GLU A 202 -3.69 15.96 -22.99
CA GLU A 202 -2.66 15.42 -23.88
C GLU A 202 -2.20 14.07 -23.34
N ILE A 203 -2.30 13.02 -24.18
CA ILE A 203 -1.73 11.73 -23.85
C ILE A 203 -0.21 11.90 -23.94
N GLU A 204 0.48 11.89 -22.80
CA GLU A 204 1.94 11.87 -22.78
C GLU A 204 2.43 10.60 -23.51
N VAL A 205 2.85 10.76 -24.76
CA VAL A 205 3.44 9.66 -25.53
C VAL A 205 4.83 9.41 -24.96
N ILE A 206 4.91 8.44 -24.05
CA ILE A 206 6.19 8.00 -23.49
C ILE A 206 7.04 7.47 -24.64
N PRO A 207 8.20 8.07 -24.95
CA PRO A 207 9.04 7.58 -26.03
C PRO A 207 9.54 6.16 -25.73
N PRO A 208 9.68 5.30 -26.76
CA PRO A 208 10.15 3.93 -26.57
C PRO A 208 11.56 3.92 -25.96
N ARG A 209 11.78 3.03 -24.98
CA ARG A 209 13.08 2.90 -24.30
C ARG A 209 14.09 2.25 -25.24
N ILE A 210 15.14 2.98 -25.60
CA ILE A 210 16.25 2.46 -26.42
C ILE A 210 16.98 1.36 -25.63
N PRO A 211 17.12 0.13 -26.17
CA PRO A 211 17.87 -0.93 -25.50
C PRO A 211 19.33 -0.52 -25.34
N GLY A 212 19.88 -0.66 -24.13
CA GLY A 212 21.25 -0.24 -23.80
C GLY A 212 21.39 1.21 -23.33
N ALA A 213 20.34 2.05 -23.44
CA ALA A 213 20.38 3.40 -22.89
C ALA A 213 20.35 3.38 -21.36
N VAL A 214 21.42 3.87 -20.75
CA VAL A 214 21.54 4.10 -19.30
C VAL A 214 21.27 5.57 -18.97
N SER A 215 20.77 5.84 -17.77
CA SER A 215 20.50 7.21 -17.34
C SER A 215 21.80 7.99 -17.16
N ARG A 216 21.77 9.31 -17.38
CA ARG A 216 22.93 10.19 -17.14
C ARG A 216 23.42 10.11 -15.70
N ALA A 217 22.52 9.83 -14.74
CA ALA A 217 22.88 9.61 -13.34
C ALA A 217 23.69 8.33 -13.15
N ALA A 218 23.34 7.24 -13.85
CA ALA A 218 24.09 6.00 -13.80
C ALA A 218 25.51 6.16 -14.38
N LEU A 219 25.67 6.91 -15.48
CA LEU A 219 26.99 7.20 -16.05
C LEU A 219 27.89 8.04 -15.12
N LYS A 220 27.30 8.91 -14.30
CA LYS A 220 28.01 9.76 -13.35
C LYS A 220 28.26 9.08 -12.00
N ALA A 221 27.63 7.94 -11.74
CA ALA A 221 27.73 7.27 -10.46
C ALA A 221 29.11 6.64 -10.30
N THR A 222 29.89 7.12 -9.35
CA THR A 222 31.18 6.52 -8.96
C THR A 222 30.95 5.43 -7.90
N ALA A 223 31.64 4.29 -8.05
CA ALA A 223 31.53 3.19 -7.09
C ALA A 223 32.05 3.60 -5.70
N SER A 224 31.45 3.05 -4.63
CA SER A 224 31.95 3.22 -3.27
C SER A 224 33.34 2.57 -3.09
N PRO A 225 34.19 3.03 -2.14
CA PRO A 225 35.50 2.43 -1.92
C PRO A 225 35.41 0.93 -1.63
N ARG A 226 34.43 0.51 -0.81
CA ARG A 226 34.19 -0.92 -0.52
C ARG A 226 33.86 -1.72 -1.78
N THR A 227 33.05 -1.19 -2.69
CA THR A 227 32.73 -1.88 -3.96
C THR A 227 33.94 -1.97 -4.86
N VAL A 228 34.84 -0.98 -4.83
CA VAL A 228 36.12 -1.04 -5.55
C VAL A 228 37.02 -2.10 -4.94
N ASP A 229 37.13 -2.16 -3.61
CA ASP A 229 37.96 -3.15 -2.90
C ASP A 229 37.48 -4.58 -3.14
N LEU A 230 36.17 -4.80 -3.14
CA LEU A 230 35.58 -6.11 -3.43
C LEU A 230 35.70 -6.50 -4.91
N ALA A 231 35.72 -5.52 -5.82
CA ALA A 231 35.88 -5.76 -7.25
C ALA A 231 37.34 -6.01 -7.65
N ARG A 232 38.31 -5.61 -6.81
CA ARG A 232 39.72 -5.92 -7.04
C ARG A 232 39.92 -7.43 -6.94
N PRO A 233 40.55 -8.07 -7.95
CA PRO A 233 40.90 -9.48 -7.86
C PRO A 233 41.88 -9.69 -6.71
N VAL A 234 41.76 -10.83 -6.03
CA VAL A 234 42.69 -11.20 -4.95
C VAL A 234 44.07 -11.44 -5.56
N VAL A 235 45.05 -10.62 -5.18
CA VAL A 235 46.45 -10.79 -5.61
C VAL A 235 47.04 -12.01 -4.89
N ARG A 236 47.51 -12.99 -5.64
CA ARG A 236 48.19 -14.18 -5.12
C ARG A 236 49.71 -13.98 -5.17
N PRO A 237 50.47 -14.43 -4.16
CA PRO A 237 51.93 -14.47 -4.25
C PRO A 237 52.36 -15.42 -5.37
N ALA A 238 53.47 -15.10 -6.05
CA ALA A 238 53.99 -15.92 -7.14
C ALA A 238 54.32 -17.33 -6.63
N GLY A 239 53.81 -18.36 -7.32
CA GLY A 239 54.02 -19.78 -6.98
C GLY A 239 52.88 -20.47 -6.23
N MET A 240 51.79 -19.77 -5.85
CA MET A 240 50.63 -20.36 -5.17
C MET A 240 49.44 -20.56 -6.13
N GLU A 241 49.33 -21.75 -6.73
CA GLU A 241 48.28 -22.08 -7.70
C GLU A 241 46.92 -22.38 -7.05
N THR A 242 46.94 -22.96 -5.83
CA THR A 242 45.75 -23.35 -5.07
C THR A 242 45.62 -22.54 -3.78
N ASP A 243 44.37 -22.32 -3.35
CA ASP A 243 44.07 -21.62 -2.08
C ASP A 243 44.30 -22.52 -0.84
N LEU A 244 44.92 -23.69 -1.04
CA LEU A 244 45.23 -24.65 0.01
C LEU A 244 46.47 -24.18 0.75
N ARG A 245 46.43 -24.26 2.08
CA ARG A 245 47.65 -24.12 2.88
C ARG A 245 48.53 -25.32 2.62
N GLU A 246 49.85 -25.10 2.60
CA GLU A 246 50.86 -26.16 2.53
C GLU A 246 50.59 -27.25 3.58
N ASP A 247 50.21 -26.83 4.78
CA ASP A 247 49.72 -27.71 5.84
C ASP A 247 48.21 -27.57 6.06
N ALA A 248 47.46 -28.56 5.56
CA ALA A 248 46.00 -28.60 5.70
C ALA A 248 45.51 -28.64 7.17
N PHE A 249 46.35 -29.11 8.09
CA PHE A 249 46.01 -29.26 9.51
C PHE A 249 46.46 -28.07 10.37
N THR A 250 47.11 -27.06 9.79
CA THR A 250 47.64 -25.93 10.56
C THR A 250 46.53 -24.94 10.90
N VAL A 251 46.20 -24.90 12.19
CA VAL A 251 45.21 -23.99 12.77
C VAL A 251 45.81 -22.60 12.92
N SER A 252 45.05 -21.54 12.61
CA SER A 252 45.56 -20.17 12.74
C SER A 252 45.80 -19.82 14.23
N PRO A 253 46.83 -19.02 14.56
CA PRO A 253 47.11 -18.64 15.94
C PRO A 253 45.97 -17.84 16.58
N ALA A 254 45.20 -17.11 15.76
CA ALA A 254 43.98 -16.43 16.19
C ALA A 254 42.88 -17.42 16.61
N ALA A 255 42.74 -18.54 15.90
CA ALA A 255 41.80 -19.60 16.26
C ALA A 255 42.21 -20.32 17.55
N LEU A 256 43.52 -20.57 17.76
CA LEU A 256 44.03 -21.13 19.02
C LEU A 256 43.76 -20.21 20.23
N LYS A 257 43.83 -18.89 20.02
CA LYS A 257 43.54 -17.86 21.05
C LYS A 257 42.05 -17.51 21.15
N ALA A 258 41.20 -18.04 20.28
CA ALA A 258 39.79 -17.66 20.22
C ALA A 258 39.03 -18.17 21.46
N ARG A 259 38.28 -17.27 22.11
CA ARG A 259 37.40 -17.62 23.24
C ARG A 259 35.98 -17.84 22.74
N CYS A 260 35.32 -18.91 23.19
CA CYS A 260 33.93 -19.19 22.82
C CYS A 260 33.00 -18.05 23.25
N SER A 261 32.09 -17.65 22.36
CA SER A 261 31.07 -16.64 22.66
C SER A 261 30.14 -17.09 23.80
N ARG A 262 29.55 -16.12 24.51
CA ARG A 262 28.60 -16.41 25.61
C ARG A 262 27.45 -17.33 25.18
N ARG A 263 26.98 -17.19 23.94
CA ARG A 263 25.90 -18.02 23.38
C ARG A 263 26.36 -19.47 23.18
N LEU A 264 27.54 -19.68 22.59
CA LEU A 264 28.08 -21.04 22.40
C LEU A 264 28.34 -21.72 23.73
N LYS A 265 28.90 -21.01 24.72
CA LYS A 265 29.04 -21.52 26.09
C LYS A 265 27.70 -21.94 26.71
N LYS A 266 26.61 -21.23 26.42
CA LYS A 266 25.26 -21.57 26.91
C LYS A 266 24.69 -22.80 26.21
N LEU A 267 24.88 -22.91 24.90
CA LEU A 267 24.37 -24.02 24.10
C LEU A 267 25.14 -25.33 24.36
N ALA A 268 26.44 -25.24 24.66
CA ALA A 268 27.27 -26.37 25.01
C ALA A 268 26.94 -26.95 26.40
N ARG A 269 26.12 -26.26 27.22
CA ARG A 269 25.66 -26.82 28.50
C ARG A 269 24.70 -27.98 28.22
N PRO A 270 24.83 -29.11 28.94
CA PRO A 270 23.89 -30.22 28.79
C PRO A 270 22.47 -29.78 29.14
N LYS A 271 21.50 -30.35 28.44
CA LYS A 271 20.08 -30.09 28.73
C LYS A 271 19.71 -30.88 29.99
N ASN A 272 19.43 -30.17 31.08
CA ASN A 272 18.91 -30.79 32.30
C ASN A 272 17.46 -31.22 32.07
N TYR A 273 17.24 -32.49 31.71
CA TYR A 273 15.91 -33.08 31.75
C TYR A 273 15.60 -33.49 33.19
N LYS A 274 14.40 -33.16 33.70
CA LYS A 274 13.94 -33.75 34.96
C LYS A 274 13.75 -35.25 34.75
N PRO A 275 14.16 -36.12 35.70
CA PRO A 275 13.90 -37.54 35.59
C PRO A 275 12.40 -37.75 35.44
N ARG A 276 12.00 -38.55 34.45
CA ARG A 276 10.60 -38.96 34.30
C ARG A 276 10.25 -39.77 35.55
N ARG A 277 9.25 -39.32 36.29
CA ARG A 277 8.69 -40.10 37.40
C ARG A 277 8.03 -41.34 36.78
N HIS A 278 8.50 -42.52 37.18
CA HIS A 278 7.89 -43.81 36.87
C HIS A 278 6.68 -44.02 37.78
#